data_AF-D8SER6-F1
#
_entry.id   AF-D8SER6-F1
#
_cell.length_a   1.000
_cell.length_b   1.000
_cell.length_c   1.000
_cell.angle_alpha   90.00
_cell.angle_beta   90.00
_cell.angle_gamma   90.00
#
_symmetry.space_group_name_H-M   'P 1'
#
loop_
_entity.id
_entity.type
_entity.pdbx_description
1 polymer ?
#
loop_
_entity_poly.entity_id
_entity_poly.type
_entity_poly.pdbx_seq_one_letter_code
_entity_poly.pdbx_strand_id
1 'polypeptide(L)'
;IAQKAMVKNTGARGLRSILEQLLTEAMFVVPDGDIGAAKIDGVVIDGAAVGTPDGQPGAAKILRGDNALEMFVAKHLENEEKVGSSQN
;
A
#
# COMPACT_ATOMS: atom_id res chain seq x y z
N ILE A 1 -6.30 1.39 7.46
CA ILE A 1 -5.25 1.70 8.47
C ILE A 1 -5.85 2.22 9.78
N ALA A 2 -6.61 3.32 9.76
CA ALA A 2 -7.22 3.88 10.98
C ALA A 2 -8.07 2.86 11.77
N GLN A 3 -8.93 2.10 11.09
CA GLN A 3 -9.72 1.04 11.73
C GLN A 3 -8.85 0.00 12.46
N LYS A 4 -7.72 -0.40 11.88
CA LYS A 4 -6.76 -1.32 12.53
C LYS A 4 -6.10 -0.68 13.76
N ALA A 5 -5.75 0.60 13.72
CA ALA A 5 -5.21 1.31 14.87
C ALA A 5 -6.22 1.43 16.03
N MET A 6 -7.51 1.64 15.69
CA MET A 6 -8.61 1.68 16.65
C MET A 6 -8.81 0.33 17.33
N VAL A 7 -8.84 -0.77 16.56
CA VAL A 7 -8.95 -2.14 17.09
C VAL A 7 -7.82 -2.47 18.06
N LYS A 8 -6.58 -2.05 17.76
CA LYS A 8 -5.42 -2.26 18.64
C LYS A 8 -5.42 -1.36 19.88
N ASN A 9 -6.43 -0.51 20.11
CA ASN A 9 -6.53 0.43 21.25
C ASN A 9 -5.28 1.34 21.44
N THR A 10 -4.59 1.64 20.35
CA THR A 10 -3.34 2.43 20.38
C THR A 10 -3.53 3.87 19.91
N GLY A 11 -4.73 4.21 19.40
CA GLY A 11 -5.06 5.55 18.90
C GLY A 11 -4.06 6.03 17.84
N ALA A 12 -3.67 7.30 17.89
CA ALA A 12 -2.72 7.88 16.94
C ALA A 12 -1.33 7.20 16.93
N ARG A 13 -0.90 6.62 18.07
CA ARG A 13 0.37 5.88 18.14
C ARG A 13 0.33 4.60 17.29
N GLY A 14 -0.84 3.99 17.21
CA GLY A 14 -1.07 2.81 16.36
C GLY A 14 -0.86 3.09 14.88
N LEU A 15 -1.23 4.28 14.41
CA LEU A 15 -1.05 4.66 13.01
C LEU A 15 0.43 4.63 12.60
N ARG A 16 1.30 5.22 13.43
CA ARG A 16 2.74 5.20 13.19
C ARG A 16 3.26 3.77 13.12
N SER A 17 2.94 2.94 14.12
CA SER A 17 3.43 1.56 14.17
C SER A 17 2.98 0.73 12.96
N ILE A 18 1.74 0.91 12.50
CA ILE A 18 1.21 0.19 11.33
C ILE A 18 1.91 0.68 10.06
N LEU A 19 2.10 1.99 9.89
CA LEU A 19 2.82 2.54 8.75
C LEU A 19 4.28 2.09 8.71
N GLU A 20 4.95 2.08 9.86
CA GLU A 20 6.32 1.59 10.00
C GLU A 20 6.41 0.14 9.50
N GLN A 21 5.51 -0.74 9.95
CA GLN A 21 5.46 -2.13 9.51
C GLN A 21 5.23 -2.28 8.00
N LEU A 22 4.24 -1.55 7.46
CA LEU A 22 3.91 -1.60 6.03
C LEU A 22 5.06 -1.13 5.14
N LEU A 23 5.79 -0.10 5.58
CA LEU A 23 6.83 0.55 4.78
C LEU A 23 8.24 0.03 5.04
N THR A 24 8.46 -0.83 6.04
CA THR A 24 9.80 -1.30 6.44
C THR A 24 10.61 -1.83 5.25
N GLU A 25 10.01 -2.68 4.42
CA GLU A 25 10.69 -3.24 3.25
C GLU A 25 10.97 -2.17 2.19
N ALA A 26 9.97 -1.32 1.90
CA ALA A 26 10.12 -0.25 0.91
C ALA A 26 11.21 0.75 1.31
N MET A 27 11.35 1.06 2.60
CA MET A 27 12.39 1.95 3.11
C MET A 27 13.80 1.41 2.90
N PHE A 28 13.97 0.08 2.84
CA PHE A 28 15.25 -0.55 2.52
C PHE A 28 15.50 -0.59 1.01
N VAL A 29 14.47 -0.93 0.23
CA VAL A 29 14.59 -1.16 -1.21
C VAL A 29 14.65 0.13 -2.03
N VAL A 30 13.96 1.20 -1.61
CA VAL A 30 13.91 2.47 -2.35
C VAL A 30 15.29 3.13 -2.47
N PRO A 31 16.10 3.24 -1.39
CA PRO A 31 17.45 3.79 -1.49
C PRO A 31 18.37 3.02 -2.45
N ASP A 32 18.20 1.71 -2.54
CA ASP A 32 19.03 0.83 -3.39
C ASP A 32 18.45 0.68 -4.82
N GLY A 33 17.28 1.26 -5.08
CA GLY A 33 16.49 1.04 -6.29
C GLY A 33 17.15 1.47 -7.59
N ASP A 34 18.13 2.38 -7.52
CA ASP A 34 18.84 2.93 -8.68
C ASP A 34 20.11 2.15 -9.03
N ILE A 35 20.53 1.19 -8.19
CA ILE A 35 21.73 0.38 -8.41
C ILE A 35 21.36 -0.90 -9.13
N GLY A 36 21.20 -0.83 -10.45
CA GLY A 36 21.14 -1.99 -11.34
C GLY A 36 19.80 -2.75 -11.43
N ALA A 37 18.76 -2.29 -10.72
CA ALA A 37 17.38 -2.76 -10.89
C ALA A 37 16.55 -1.71 -11.67
N ALA A 38 15.44 -2.14 -12.27
CA ALA A 38 14.51 -1.21 -12.90
C ALA A 38 14.07 -0.10 -11.91
N LYS A 39 14.10 1.16 -12.38
CA LYS A 39 13.71 2.37 -11.65
C LYS A 39 12.48 2.12 -10.79
N ILE A 40 12.54 2.48 -9.52
CA ILE A 40 11.35 2.46 -8.65
C ILE A 40 10.50 3.67 -8.99
N ASP A 41 9.26 3.41 -9.38
CA ASP A 41 8.33 4.43 -9.89
C ASP A 41 7.24 4.77 -8.88
N GLY A 42 7.03 3.91 -7.86
CA GLY A 42 6.12 4.19 -6.76
C GLY A 42 6.07 3.12 -5.69
N VAL A 43 5.53 3.47 -4.53
CA VAL A 43 5.22 2.55 -3.42
C VAL A 43 3.73 2.66 -3.11
N VAL A 44 3.04 1.53 -3.08
CA VAL A 44 1.58 1.48 -2.87
C VAL A 44 1.24 0.68 -1.62
N ILE A 45 0.35 1.27 -0.81
CA ILE A 45 -0.31 0.59 0.31
C ILE A 45 -1.80 0.46 -0.07
N ASP A 46 -2.27 -0.78 -0.18
CA ASP A 46 -3.68 -1.09 -0.46
C ASP A 46 -4.32 -1.93 0.65
N GLY A 47 -5.59 -2.30 0.48
CA GLY A 47 -6.32 -3.12 1.44
C GLY A 47 -5.66 -4.49 1.70
N ALA A 48 -5.01 -5.07 0.69
CA ALA A 48 -4.32 -6.35 0.84
C ALA A 48 -3.08 -6.21 1.73
N ALA A 49 -2.30 -5.14 1.56
CA ALA A 49 -1.15 -4.84 2.43
C ALA A 49 -1.60 -4.54 3.88
N VAL A 50 -2.67 -3.77 4.06
CA VAL A 50 -3.18 -3.45 5.41
C VAL A 50 -3.72 -4.68 6.13
N GLY A 51 -4.38 -5.57 5.39
CA GLY A 51 -5.03 -6.77 5.92
C GLY A 51 -6.27 -6.47 6.77
N THR A 52 -6.83 -7.50 7.40
CA THR A 52 -8.00 -7.38 8.29
C THR A 52 -7.67 -6.56 9.54
N PRO A 53 -8.64 -5.91 10.20
CA PRO A 53 -8.38 -5.06 11.38
C PRO A 53 -7.60 -5.75 12.50
N ASP A 54 -7.88 -7.04 12.76
CA ASP A 54 -7.21 -7.83 13.79
C ASP A 54 -5.94 -8.54 13.30
N GLY A 55 -5.76 -8.64 11.98
CA GLY A 55 -4.62 -9.32 11.36
C GLY A 55 -3.30 -8.57 11.48
N GLN A 56 -2.21 -9.23 11.10
CA GLN A 56 -0.92 -8.55 10.90
C GLN A 56 -0.92 -7.79 9.56
N PRO A 57 -0.39 -6.56 9.49
CA PRO A 57 -0.11 -5.91 8.21
C PRO A 57 0.94 -6.70 7.42
N GLY A 58 0.80 -6.74 6.10
CA GLY A 58 1.82 -7.22 5.17
C GLY A 58 2.81 -6.10 4.79
N ALA A 59 3.36 -6.20 3.59
CA ALA A 59 4.30 -5.22 3.04
C ALA A 59 3.64 -4.34 1.95
N ALA A 60 4.14 -3.11 1.81
CA ALA A 60 3.79 -2.25 0.70
C ALA A 60 4.28 -2.82 -0.64
N LYS A 61 3.52 -2.58 -1.71
CA LYS A 61 3.90 -2.96 -3.08
C LYS A 61 4.90 -1.94 -3.62
N ILE A 62 5.99 -2.42 -4.21
CA ILE A 62 7.00 -1.58 -4.87
C ILE A 62 6.79 -1.71 -6.37
N LEU A 63 6.49 -0.60 -7.03
CA LEU A 63 6.28 -0.50 -8.46
C LEU A 63 7.61 -0.17 -9.13
N ARG A 64 7.97 -0.97 -10.15
CA ARG A 64 9.24 -0.87 -10.87
C ARG A 64 9.01 -0.74 -12.37
N GLY A 65 9.88 0.01 -13.02
CA GLY A 65 9.80 0.32 -14.45
C GLY A 65 9.04 1.61 -14.73
N ASP A 66 9.25 2.15 -15.92
CA ASP A 66 8.67 3.44 -16.30
C ASP A 66 7.14 3.37 -16.42
N ASN A 67 6.46 4.38 -15.86
CA ASN A 67 5.00 4.52 -15.83
C ASN A 67 4.27 3.42 -15.06
N ALA A 68 4.97 2.71 -14.17
CA ALA A 68 4.38 1.63 -13.39
C ALA A 68 3.32 2.17 -12.41
N LEU A 69 3.51 3.39 -11.89
CA LEU A 69 2.53 4.03 -11.03
C LEU A 69 1.26 4.43 -11.80
N GLU A 70 1.40 5.05 -12.96
CA GLU A 70 0.29 5.48 -13.81
C GLU A 70 -0.55 4.28 -14.26
N MET A 71 0.11 3.18 -14.70
CA MET A 71 -0.59 1.93 -15.04
C MET A 71 -1.31 1.34 -13.84
N PHE A 72 -0.69 1.37 -12.66
CA PHE A 72 -1.32 0.89 -11.43
C PHE A 72 -2.58 1.72 -11.13
N VAL A 73 -2.48 3.05 -11.14
CA VAL A 73 -3.59 3.96 -10.84
C VAL A 73 -4.71 3.82 -11.88
N ALA A 74 -4.39 3.82 -13.18
CA ALA A 74 -5.39 3.64 -14.25
C ALA A 74 -6.19 2.35 -14.07
N LYS A 75 -5.49 1.23 -13.80
CA LYS A 75 -6.14 -0.06 -13.53
C LYS A 75 -7.06 0.01 -12.31
N HIS A 76 -6.71 0.75 -11.26
CA HIS A 76 -7.50 0.75 -10.02
C HIS A 76 -8.63 1.80 -10.03
N LEU A 77 -8.48 2.92 -10.74
CA LEU A 77 -9.56 3.89 -10.94
C LEU A 77 -10.69 3.35 -11.84
N GLU A 78 -10.35 2.59 -12.90
CA GLU A 78 -11.35 1.95 -13.77
C GLU A 78 -12.19 0.86 -13.06
N ASN A 79 -11.65 0.27 -11.99
CA ASN A 79 -12.33 -0.78 -11.24
C ASN A 79 -13.29 -0.24 -10.16
N GLU A 80 -13.11 1.00 -9.68
CA GLU A 80 -14.04 1.62 -8.72
C GLU A 80 -15.37 2.01 -9.38
N GLU A 81 -15.39 2.34 -10.69
CA GLU A 81 -16.62 2.65 -11.42
C GLU A 81 -17.52 1.42 -11.70
N LYS A 82 -16.95 0.22 -11.79
CA LYS A 82 -17.71 -1.02 -12.02
C LYS A 82 -18.37 -1.60 -10.76
N VAL A 83 -17.86 -1.27 -9.57
CA VAL A 83 -18.45 -1.74 -8.30
C VAL A 83 -19.71 -0.94 -7.93
N GLY A 84 -19.83 0.31 -8.38
CA GLY A 84 -21.01 1.16 -8.14
C GLY A 84 -22.21 0.88 -9.05
N SER A 85 -22.06 0.10 -10.12
CA SER A 85 -23.10 -0.14 -11.14
C SER A 85 -23.82 -1.48 -11.01
N SER A 86 -23.47 -2.31 -10.02
CA SER A 86 -24.10 -3.61 -9.78
C SER A 86 -24.82 -3.68 -8.43
N GLN A 87 -25.59 -2.65 -8.10
CA GLN A 87 -26.69 -2.73 -7.13
C GLN A 87 -27.84 -1.85 -7.64
N ASN A 88 -28.71 -2.42 -8.47
CA ASN A 88 -30.08 -1.95 -8.64
C ASN A 88 -31.00 -3.15 -8.87
#